data_AF-A0A9X0QXH5-F1
#
_entry.id   AF-A0A9X0QXH5-F1
#
_cell.length_a   1.000
_cell.length_b   1.000
_cell.length_c   1.000
_cell.angle_alpha   90.00
_cell.angle_beta   90.00
_cell.angle_gamma   90.00
#
_symmetry.space_group_name_H-M   'P 1'
#
loop_
_entity.id
_entity.type
_entity.pdbx_description
1 polymer ?
#
loop_
_entity_poly.entity_id
_entity_poly.type
_entity_poly.pdbx_seq_one_letter_code
_entity_poly.pdbx_strand_id
1 'polypeptide(L)'
;MPDALVGQGRRLRCTRCGHAWMATPPANGKALLPAAPPPAAPAHFEPPPPVQMPRRAPQLIDPPLPQLGDTAARQESNPLLWAAWIGSALTVVAAVALLWAYRAEVVAVWPPAARLFLALGADLGG
;
A
#
# COMPACT_ATOMS: atom_id res chain seq x y z
N MET A 1 -10.66 4.02 13.63
CA MET A 1 -10.20 5.38 13.97
C MET A 1 -11.38 6.31 13.71
N PRO A 2 -11.92 7.03 14.71
CA PRO A 2 -13.14 7.81 14.54
C PRO A 2 -12.94 8.97 13.55
N ASP A 3 -13.91 9.21 12.65
CA ASP A 3 -13.85 10.26 11.62
C ASP A 3 -13.63 11.68 12.19
N ALA A 4 -14.00 11.90 13.45
CA ALA A 4 -13.83 13.18 14.15
C ALA A 4 -12.36 13.63 14.31
N LEU A 5 -11.38 12.72 14.15
CA LEU A 5 -9.95 13.03 14.28
C LEU A 5 -9.25 13.27 12.94
N VAL A 6 -9.98 13.16 11.81
CA VAL A 6 -9.42 13.40 10.49
C VAL A 6 -9.45 14.90 10.18
N GLY A 7 -8.28 15.51 9.99
CA GLY A 7 -8.16 16.90 9.56
C GLY A 7 -8.92 17.18 8.26
N GLN A 8 -9.61 18.33 8.23
CA GLN A 8 -10.46 18.75 7.12
C GLN A 8 -9.68 18.82 5.79
N GLY A 9 -10.33 18.45 4.68
CA GLY A 9 -9.74 18.55 3.33
C GLY A 9 -8.62 17.55 3.03
N ARG A 10 -8.35 16.61 3.93
CA ARG A 10 -7.31 15.59 3.71
C ARG A 10 -7.84 14.45 2.83
N ARG A 11 -7.01 14.00 1.90
CA ARG A 11 -7.26 12.79 1.09
C ARG A 11 -7.01 11.55 1.94
N LEU A 12 -8.03 10.72 2.09
CA LEU A 12 -7.94 9.43 2.78
C LEU A 12 -7.74 8.30 1.77
N ARG A 13 -7.10 7.21 2.20
CA ARG A 13 -6.96 5.97 1.43
C ARG A 13 -7.33 4.78 2.29
N CYS A 14 -8.12 3.85 1.73
CA CYS A 14 -8.39 2.57 2.37
C CYS A 14 -7.14 1.69 2.36
N THR A 15 -6.70 1.20 3.52
CA THR A 15 -5.54 0.30 3.62
C THR A 15 -5.78 -1.09 3.03
N ARG A 16 -7.05 -1.48 2.85
CA ARG A 16 -7.43 -2.80 2.33
C ARG A 16 -7.56 -2.84 0.80
N CYS A 17 -7.98 -1.74 0.16
CA CYS A 17 -8.25 -1.74 -1.29
C CYS A 17 -7.68 -0.52 -2.03
N GLY A 18 -7.03 0.42 -1.34
CA GLY A 18 -6.36 1.56 -1.96
C GLY A 18 -7.27 2.68 -2.47
N HIS A 19 -8.60 2.49 -2.42
CA HIS A 19 -9.57 3.50 -2.83
C HIS A 19 -9.36 4.80 -2.03
N ALA A 20 -9.35 5.94 -2.73
CA ALA A 20 -9.08 7.24 -2.15
C ALA A 20 -10.32 8.15 -2.26
N TRP A 21 -10.67 8.83 -1.16
CA TRP A 21 -11.76 9.82 -1.14
C TRP A 21 -11.34 11.07 -0.36
N MET A 22 -12.08 12.16 -0.57
CA MET A 22 -11.87 13.43 0.12
C MET A 22 -12.78 13.53 1.35
N ALA A 23 -12.23 13.90 2.49
CA ALA A 23 -13.02 14.21 3.68
C ALA A 23 -13.81 15.51 3.44
N THR A 24 -15.13 15.38 3.28
CA THR A 24 -16.04 16.52 3.07
C THR A 24 -16.46 17.08 4.44
N PRO A 25 -16.32 18.39 4.67
CA PRO A 25 -16.79 18.99 5.92
C PRO A 25 -18.33 18.92 6.02
N PRO A 26 -18.90 18.77 7.23
CA PRO A 26 -20.33 18.97 7.43
C PRO A 26 -20.71 20.41 7.04
N ALA A 27 -21.81 20.56 6.32
CA ALA A 27 -22.26 21.82 5.69
C ALA A 27 -22.47 23.01 6.66
N ASN A 28 -22.45 22.76 7.97
CA ASN A 28 -22.64 23.77 9.00
C ASN A 28 -21.28 24.36 9.41
N GLY A 29 -20.60 24.96 8.45
CA GLY A 29 -19.45 25.82 8.73
C GLY A 29 -19.93 27.03 9.53
N LYS A 30 -19.36 27.23 10.73
CA LYS A 30 -19.62 28.43 11.53
C LYS A 30 -19.39 29.66 10.64
N ALA A 31 -20.38 30.56 10.59
CA ALA A 31 -20.28 31.81 9.86
C ALA A 31 -19.00 32.56 10.26
N LEU A 32 -18.18 32.92 9.27
CA LEU A 32 -17.06 33.83 9.51
C LEU A 32 -17.65 35.16 10.02
N LEU A 33 -17.20 35.60 11.20
CA LEU A 33 -17.46 36.95 11.67
C LEU A 33 -16.93 37.96 10.64
N PRO A 34 -17.56 39.13 10.49
CA PRO A 34 -17.04 40.21 9.65
C PRO A 34 -15.61 40.55 10.05
N ALA A 35 -14.72 40.60 9.06
CA ALA A 35 -13.31 40.92 9.28
C ALA A 35 -13.18 42.34 9.86
N ALA A 36 -12.38 42.46 10.92
CA ALA A 36 -12.00 43.75 11.50
C ALA A 36 -11.29 44.64 10.45
N PRO A 37 -11.43 45.97 10.54
CA PRO A 37 -10.79 46.89 9.59
C PRO A 37 -9.26 46.66 9.57
N PRO A 38 -8.64 46.73 8.38
CA PRO A 38 -7.23 46.41 8.24
C PRO A 38 -6.39 47.39 9.08
N PRO A 39 -5.38 46.89 9.81
CA PRO A 39 -4.46 47.75 10.56
C PRO A 39 -3.73 48.69 9.60
N ALA A 40 -3.43 49.90 10.08
CA ALA A 40 -2.72 50.92 9.32
C ALA A 40 -1.46 50.35 8.66
N ALA A 41 -1.23 50.71 7.41
CA ALA A 41 -0.13 50.19 6.61
C ALA A 41 1.21 50.44 7.33
N PRO A 42 2.04 49.41 7.53
CA PRO A 42 3.34 49.58 8.17
C PRO A 42 4.22 50.52 7.33
N ALA A 43 4.97 51.38 8.02
CA ALA A 43 5.94 52.28 7.40
C ALA A 43 6.85 51.51 6.46
N HIS A 44 7.06 52.06 5.25
CA HIS A 44 7.87 51.45 4.21
C HIS A 44 9.29 51.27 4.75
N PHE A 45 9.68 50.02 4.98
CA PHE A 45 11.05 49.68 5.34
C PHE A 45 11.86 49.61 4.05
N GLU A 46 12.87 50.47 3.92
CA GLU A 46 13.81 50.37 2.82
C GLU A 46 14.62 49.08 2.99
N PRO A 47 14.58 48.15 2.01
CA PRO A 47 15.24 46.87 2.17
C PRO A 47 16.76 47.09 2.23
N PRO A 48 17.47 46.41 3.15
CA PRO A 48 18.92 46.49 3.22
C PRO A 48 19.54 46.01 1.90
N PRO A 49 20.72 46.54 1.52
CA PRO A 49 21.39 46.15 0.28
C PRO A 49 21.61 44.62 0.23
N PRO A 50 21.46 44.00 -0.96
CA PRO A 50 21.54 42.56 -1.09
C PRO A 50 22.92 42.04 -0.68
N VAL A 51 22.95 41.20 0.36
CA VAL A 51 24.17 40.54 0.82
C VAL A 51 24.56 39.49 -0.22
N GLN A 52 25.73 39.66 -0.84
CA GLN A 52 26.26 38.69 -1.81
C GLN A 52 26.72 37.43 -1.07
N MET A 53 25.92 36.36 -1.15
CA MET A 53 26.31 35.05 -0.63
C MET A 53 27.30 34.38 -1.59
N PRO A 54 28.45 33.86 -1.11
CA PRO A 54 29.32 33.05 -1.92
C PRO A 54 28.58 31.80 -2.41
N ARG A 55 28.48 31.63 -3.73
CA ARG A 55 27.82 30.48 -4.34
C ARG A 55 28.69 29.23 -4.11
N ARG A 56 28.32 28.39 -3.16
CA ARG A 56 28.98 27.10 -2.92
C ARG A 56 28.76 26.19 -4.14
N ALA A 57 29.84 25.68 -4.71
CA ALA A 57 29.79 24.70 -5.79
C ALA A 57 29.01 23.44 -5.34
N PRO A 58 28.16 22.83 -6.20
CA PRO A 58 27.45 21.61 -5.85
C PRO A 58 28.45 20.50 -5.50
N GLN A 59 28.38 20.00 -4.27
CA GLN A 59 29.14 18.82 -3.86
C GLN A 59 28.38 17.60 -4.38
N LEU A 60 28.94 16.92 -5.39
CA LEU A 60 28.40 15.66 -5.89
C LEU A 60 28.70 14.59 -4.83
N ILE A 61 27.68 14.27 -4.03
CA ILE A 61 27.73 13.11 -3.13
C ILE A 61 27.54 11.90 -4.04
N ASP A 62 28.62 11.15 -4.29
CA ASP A 62 28.57 9.86 -4.98
C ASP A 62 28.37 8.76 -3.93
N PRO A 63 27.13 8.30 -3.68
CA PRO A 63 26.92 7.17 -2.78
C PRO A 63 27.55 5.92 -3.42
N PRO A 64 28.20 5.03 -2.65
CA PRO A 64 28.66 3.76 -3.20
C PRO A 64 27.45 2.98 -3.72
N LEU A 65 27.28 2.95 -5.05
CA LEU A 65 26.21 2.22 -5.69
C LEU A 65 26.44 0.72 -5.47
N PRO A 66 25.42 -0.05 -5.03
CA PRO A 66 25.55 -1.50 -4.95
C PRO A 66 25.82 -2.06 -6.34
N GLN A 67 26.88 -2.86 -6.48
CA GLN A 67 27.22 -3.47 -7.75
C GLN A 67 26.14 -4.49 -8.12
N LEU A 68 25.36 -4.21 -9.17
CA LEU A 68 24.31 -5.11 -9.69
C LEU A 68 24.83 -6.52 -10.06
N GLY A 69 26.16 -6.72 -10.12
CA GLY A 69 26.78 -8.02 -10.36
C GLY A 69 26.73 -8.98 -9.18
N ASP A 70 26.66 -8.49 -7.94
CA ASP A 70 26.75 -9.34 -6.75
C ASP A 70 25.44 -10.07 -6.42
N THR A 71 24.30 -9.54 -6.90
CA THR A 71 22.99 -10.18 -6.69
C THR A 71 22.71 -11.34 -7.65
N ALA A 72 23.30 -11.31 -8.84
CA ALA A 72 23.14 -12.40 -9.82
C ALA A 72 24.16 -13.53 -9.60
N ALA A 73 25.35 -13.22 -9.08
CA ALA A 73 26.45 -14.18 -8.96
C ALA A 73 26.39 -15.09 -7.72
N ARG A 74 25.49 -14.82 -6.76
CA ARG A 74 25.37 -15.64 -5.53
C ARG A 74 23.97 -16.14 -5.25
N GLN A 75 23.24 -16.51 -6.29
CA GLN A 75 22.13 -17.45 -6.12
C GLN A 75 22.70 -18.87 -6.05
N GLU A 76 23.41 -19.17 -4.95
CA GLU A 76 23.75 -20.55 -4.65
C GLU A 76 22.42 -21.27 -4.44
N SER A 77 22.06 -22.13 -5.39
CA SER A 77 20.84 -22.92 -5.37
C SER A 77 20.92 -23.85 -4.16
N ASN A 78 20.44 -23.37 -3.01
CA ASN A 78 20.46 -24.13 -1.78
C ASN A 78 19.54 -25.35 -1.99
N PRO A 79 20.08 -26.58 -2.06
CA PRO A 79 19.28 -27.77 -2.33
C PRO A 79 18.21 -27.97 -1.25
N LEU A 80 18.45 -27.46 -0.04
CA LEU A 80 17.48 -27.46 1.06
C LEU A 80 16.28 -26.54 0.76
N LEU A 81 16.51 -25.38 0.16
CA LEU A 81 15.44 -24.47 -0.25
C LEU A 81 14.60 -25.09 -1.38
N TRP A 82 15.25 -25.74 -2.35
CA TRP A 82 14.56 -26.43 -3.43
C TRP A 82 13.74 -27.63 -2.92
N ALA A 83 14.31 -28.42 -2.00
CA ALA A 83 13.59 -29.50 -1.33
C ALA A 83 12.39 -28.99 -0.51
N ALA A 84 12.52 -27.86 0.17
CA ALA A 84 11.42 -27.23 0.90
C ALA A 84 10.29 -26.80 -0.05
N TRP A 85 10.63 -26.22 -1.20
CA TRP A 85 9.65 -25.88 -2.24
C TRP A 85 8.93 -27.11 -2.79
N ILE A 86 9.67 -28.18 -3.11
CA ILE A 86 9.07 -29.44 -3.59
C ILE A 86 8.19 -30.07 -2.52
N GLY A 87 8.67 -30.16 -1.29
CA GLY A 87 7.90 -30.70 -0.18
C GLY A 87 6.60 -29.89 0.04
N SER A 88 6.68 -28.56 -0.03
CA SER A 88 5.49 -27.70 0.06
C SER A 88 4.54 -27.93 -1.11
N ALA A 89 5.04 -27.96 -2.34
CA ALA A 89 4.23 -28.21 -3.53
C ALA A 89 3.55 -29.58 -3.47
N LEU A 90 4.29 -30.64 -3.11
CA LEU A 90 3.75 -31.99 -2.92
C LEU A 90 2.68 -32.02 -1.83
N THR A 91 2.90 -31.33 -0.71
CA THR A 91 1.92 -31.24 0.38
C THR A 91 0.62 -30.60 -0.10
N VAL A 92 0.71 -29.50 -0.84
CA VAL A 92 -0.47 -28.81 -1.40
C VAL A 92 -1.21 -29.71 -2.40
N VAL A 93 -0.48 -30.34 -3.32
CA VAL A 93 -1.07 -31.26 -4.31
C VAL A 93 -1.75 -32.45 -3.63
N ALA A 94 -1.11 -33.05 -2.62
CA ALA A 94 -1.68 -34.15 -1.87
C ALA A 94 -2.95 -33.73 -1.11
N ALA A 95 -2.95 -32.55 -0.49
CA ALA A 95 -4.14 -32.00 0.17
C ALA A 95 -5.30 -31.82 -0.83
N VAL A 96 -5.03 -31.19 -1.99
CA VAL A 96 -6.04 -31.01 -3.04
C VAL A 96 -6.57 -32.36 -3.55
N ALA A 97 -5.69 -33.34 -3.77
CA ALA A 97 -6.07 -34.68 -4.22
C ALA A 97 -6.97 -35.39 -3.18
N LEU A 98 -6.65 -35.28 -1.89
CA LEU A 98 -7.47 -35.82 -0.81
C LEU A 98 -8.84 -35.15 -0.75
N LEU A 99 -8.90 -33.81 -0.82
CA LEU A 99 -10.16 -33.07 -0.88
C LEU A 99 -11.02 -33.49 -2.08
N TRP A 100 -10.39 -33.78 -3.22
CA TRP A 100 -11.09 -34.21 -4.42
C TRP A 100 -11.61 -35.66 -4.33
N ALA A 101 -10.79 -36.57 -3.80
CA ALA A 101 -11.15 -37.97 -3.62
C ALA A 101 -12.26 -38.16 -2.58
N TYR A 102 -12.19 -37.43 -1.46
CA TYR A 102 -13.14 -37.49 -0.35
C TYR A 102 -14.17 -36.34 -0.37
N ARG A 103 -14.47 -35.82 -1.57
CA ARG A 103 -15.36 -34.67 -1.73
C ARG A 103 -16.76 -34.92 -1.15
N ALA A 104 -17.24 -36.16 -1.20
CA ALA A 104 -18.57 -36.53 -0.73
C ALA A 104 -18.66 -36.44 0.80
N GLU A 105 -17.66 -36.97 1.50
CA GLU A 105 -17.56 -36.90 2.96
C GLU A 105 -17.36 -35.46 3.42
N VAL A 106 -16.52 -34.68 2.72
CA VAL A 106 -16.29 -33.26 3.03
C VAL A 106 -17.57 -32.44 2.89
N VAL A 107 -18.35 -32.67 1.83
CA VAL A 107 -19.65 -31.98 1.64
C VAL A 107 -20.68 -32.43 2.67
N ALA A 108 -20.65 -33.70 3.10
CA ALA A 108 -21.54 -34.20 4.13
C ALA A 108 -21.32 -33.49 5.48
N VAL A 109 -20.06 -33.21 5.83
CA VAL A 109 -19.68 -32.51 7.07
C VAL A 109 -19.81 -30.99 6.91
N TRP A 110 -19.51 -30.45 5.73
CA TRP A 110 -19.55 -29.02 5.43
C TRP A 110 -20.28 -28.73 4.10
N PRO A 111 -21.63 -28.66 4.12
CA PRO A 111 -22.46 -28.48 2.93
C PRO A 111 -22.11 -27.24 2.06
N PRO A 112 -21.67 -26.09 2.60
CA PRO A 112 -21.24 -24.95 1.79
C PRO A 112 -20.13 -25.27 0.78
N ALA A 113 -19.29 -26.28 1.02
CA ALA A 113 -18.24 -26.70 0.10
C ALA A 113 -18.78 -27.17 -1.26
N ALA A 114 -20.03 -27.64 -1.33
CA ALA A 114 -20.65 -28.08 -2.59
C ALA A 114 -20.63 -26.98 -3.66
N ARG A 115 -20.82 -25.71 -3.26
CA ARG A 115 -20.79 -24.56 -4.18
C ARG A 115 -19.41 -24.37 -4.81
N LEU A 116 -18.36 -24.60 -4.03
CA LEU A 116 -16.97 -24.53 -4.49
C LEU A 116 -16.70 -25.62 -5.54
N PHE A 117 -17.06 -26.87 -5.25
CA PHE A 117 -16.89 -27.96 -6.22
C PHE A 117 -17.71 -27.79 -7.49
N LEU A 118 -18.92 -27.22 -7.39
CA LEU A 118 -19.75 -26.90 -8.56
C LEU A 118 -19.15 -25.78 -9.42
N ALA A 119 -18.61 -24.72 -8.80
CA ALA A 119 -17.94 -23.64 -9.51
C ALA A 119 -16.69 -24.16 -10.25
N LEU A 120 -15.84 -24.92 -9.56
CA LEU A 120 -14.66 -25.57 -10.16
C LEU A 120 -15.02 -26.52 -11.32
N GLY A 121 -16.15 -27.22 -11.23
CA GLY A 121 -16.64 -28.08 -12.32
C GLY A 121 -17.18 -27.31 -13.53
N ALA A 122 -17.68 -26.08 -13.33
CA ALA A 122 -18.17 -25.23 -14.41
C ALA A 122 -17.01 -24.61 -15.22
N ASP A 123 -15.89 -24.28 -14.57
CA ASP A 123 -14.73 -23.66 -15.22
C ASP A 123 -13.90 -24.65 -16.08
N LEU A 124 -13.99 -25.95 -15.82
CA LEU A 124 -13.21 -26.99 -16.52
C LEU A 124 -13.94 -27.63 -17.73
N GLY A 125 -15.19 -27.24 -17.98
CA GLY A 125 -16.06 -27.83 -19.02
C GLY A 125 -16.46 -26.90 -20.17
N GLY A 126 -15.83 -25.73 -20.31
CA GLY A 126 -16.16 -24.70 -21.31
C GLY A 126 -15.07 -24.48 -22.35
#